data_AF-A0A938B0H4-F1
#
_entry.id   AF-A0A938B0H4-F1
#
_cell.length_a   1.000
_cell.length_b   1.000
_cell.length_c   1.000
_cell.angle_alpha   90.00
_cell.angle_beta   90.00
_cell.angle_gamma   90.00
#
_symmetry.space_group_name_H-M   'P 1'
#
loop_
_entity.id
_entity.type
_entity.pdbx_description
1 polymer ?
#
loop_
_entity_poly.entity_id
_entity_poly.type
_entity_poly.pdbx_seq_one_letter_code
_entity_poly.pdbx_strand_id
1 'polypeptide(L)'
;MYNNNKDHIVSRSAVTRIPKIIHFIWLGPLNLPKASIDCMFSWKKLHPDWQFVFWTDRERTAVFDGMEVRQVTDALFTKLSEQYHLSLNYGEKSDILRLEILNKEGGIYMDHDALCLHAFDPLCESFDFFVGLERPHAGTCSSIFPCIGMFGSVPSHPILQDTINRISDSWEESTKQYLQESVATLVV
;
A
#
# COMPACT_ATOMS: atom_id res chain seq x y z
N MET A 1 10.14 14.50 -19.80
CA MET A 1 11.29 13.90 -19.06
C MET A 1 11.27 12.38 -19.00
N TYR A 2 10.10 11.69 -19.00
CA TYR A 2 10.07 10.21 -18.93
C TYR A 2 10.40 9.44 -20.23
N ASN A 3 10.43 10.11 -21.40
CA ASN A 3 10.65 9.46 -22.69
C ASN A 3 12.13 9.18 -23.06
N ASN A 4 13.09 9.48 -22.17
CA ASN A 4 14.52 9.36 -22.46
C ASN A 4 15.21 8.15 -21.81
N ASN A 5 14.53 7.37 -20.96
CA ASN A 5 15.11 6.16 -20.36
C ASN A 5 14.89 4.93 -21.25
N LYS A 6 15.53 4.90 -22.42
CA LYS A 6 15.52 3.72 -23.31
C LYS A 6 16.50 2.62 -22.89
N ASP A 7 17.39 2.92 -21.94
CA ASP A 7 18.55 2.06 -21.63
C ASP A 7 18.40 1.21 -20.36
N HIS A 8 17.28 1.31 -19.63
CA HIS A 8 16.98 0.40 -18.53
C HIS A 8 16.12 -0.77 -19.03
N ILE A 9 16.70 -1.56 -19.93
CA ILE A 9 16.11 -2.85 -20.33
C ILE A 9 16.33 -3.79 -19.16
N VAL A 10 15.34 -3.87 -18.27
CA VAL A 10 15.36 -4.86 -17.21
C VAL A 10 15.23 -6.24 -17.86
N SER A 11 16.21 -7.11 -17.66
CA SER A 11 16.17 -8.46 -18.23
C SER A 11 14.98 -9.20 -17.64
N ARG A 12 13.96 -9.44 -18.46
CA ARG A 12 12.76 -10.16 -18.02
C ARG A 12 13.15 -11.58 -17.64
N SER A 13 12.95 -11.94 -16.37
CA SER A 13 12.97 -13.34 -15.96
C SER A 13 11.66 -13.99 -16.37
N ALA A 14 11.70 -15.23 -16.85
CA ALA A 14 10.48 -16.00 -17.13
C ALA A 14 9.70 -16.39 -15.85
N VAL A 15 10.30 -16.18 -14.68
CA VAL A 15 9.70 -16.47 -13.37
C VAL A 15 9.22 -15.16 -12.75
N THR A 16 7.91 -15.03 -12.55
CA THR A 16 7.33 -13.94 -11.77
C THR A 16 7.80 -14.06 -10.31
N ARG A 17 8.44 -13.02 -9.79
CA ARG A 17 8.93 -12.98 -8.40
C ARG A 17 7.84 -12.49 -7.46
N ILE A 18 7.27 -11.32 -7.76
CA ILE A 18 6.19 -10.73 -6.96
C ILE A 18 4.85 -11.36 -7.37
N PRO A 19 4.05 -11.90 -6.43
CA PRO A 19 2.73 -12.47 -6.73
C PRO A 19 1.84 -11.52 -7.55
N LYS A 20 1.08 -12.07 -8.52
CA LYS A 20 0.13 -11.31 -9.36
C LYS A 20 -1.18 -11.03 -8.61
N ILE A 21 -1.06 -10.36 -7.48
CA ILE A 21 -2.16 -9.99 -6.58
C ILE A 21 -2.14 -8.48 -6.38
N ILE A 22 -3.28 -7.82 -6.55
CA ILE A 22 -3.45 -6.40 -6.24
C ILE A 22 -4.36 -6.27 -5.03
N HIS A 23 -3.87 -5.59 -4.00
CA HIS A 23 -4.57 -5.32 -2.76
C HIS A 23 -5.03 -3.87 -2.71
N PHE A 24 -6.32 -3.69 -2.45
CA PHE A 24 -6.93 -2.40 -2.12
C PHE A 24 -7.47 -2.44 -0.69
N ILE A 25 -7.42 -1.31 0.00
CA ILE A 25 -7.95 -1.16 1.36
C ILE A 25 -9.02 -0.07 1.36
N TRP A 26 -10.14 -0.32 2.02
CA TRP A 26 -11.13 0.72 2.33
C TRP A 26 -11.79 0.44 3.68
N LEU A 27 -11.53 1.32 4.64
CA LEU A 27 -11.97 1.20 6.02
C LEU A 27 -12.97 2.30 6.38
N GLY A 28 -13.68 2.11 7.49
CA GLY A 28 -14.55 3.14 8.03
C GLY A 28 -15.94 3.14 7.41
N PRO A 29 -16.86 4.00 7.89
CA PRO A 29 -18.28 3.90 7.57
C PRO A 29 -18.66 4.43 6.20
N LEU A 30 -17.76 5.15 5.53
CA LEU A 30 -18.08 5.84 4.29
C LEU A 30 -18.18 4.85 3.13
N ASN A 31 -19.04 5.18 2.16
CA ASN A 31 -19.09 4.46 0.90
C ASN A 31 -17.85 4.78 0.06
N LEU A 32 -17.40 3.80 -0.71
CA LEU A 32 -16.28 4.00 -1.62
C LEU A 32 -16.65 5.07 -2.67
N PRO A 33 -15.85 6.14 -2.84
CA PRO A 33 -16.14 7.17 -3.83
C PRO A 33 -16.17 6.61 -5.25
N LYS A 34 -17.00 7.21 -6.10
CA LYS A 34 -17.07 6.84 -7.52
C LYS A 34 -15.70 6.92 -8.21
N ALA A 35 -14.90 7.96 -7.91
CA ALA A 35 -13.57 8.13 -8.49
C ALA A 35 -12.64 6.95 -8.13
N SER A 36 -12.73 6.43 -6.89
CA SER A 36 -11.97 5.26 -6.46
C SER A 36 -12.42 3.99 -7.20
N ILE A 37 -13.74 3.81 -7.39
CA ILE A 37 -14.29 2.72 -8.20
C ILE A 37 -13.74 2.77 -9.63
N ASP A 38 -13.77 3.96 -10.26
CA ASP A 38 -13.23 4.16 -11.61
C ASP A 38 -11.73 3.83 -11.67
N CYS A 39 -10.97 4.20 -10.63
CA CYS A 39 -9.55 3.84 -10.50
C CYS A 39 -9.36 2.32 -10.41
N MET A 40 -10.10 1.62 -9.55
CA MET A 40 -10.00 0.16 -9.43
C MET A 40 -10.33 -0.57 -10.75
N PHE A 41 -11.31 -0.08 -11.52
CA PHE A 41 -11.58 -0.62 -12.86
C PHE A 41 -10.43 -0.42 -13.85
N SER A 42 -9.68 0.70 -13.75
CA SER A 42 -8.49 0.91 -14.59
C SER A 42 -7.41 -0.15 -14.35
N TRP A 43 -7.24 -0.58 -13.09
CA TRP A 43 -6.35 -1.68 -12.73
C TRP A 43 -6.83 -3.02 -13.27
N LYS A 44 -8.12 -3.35 -13.10
CA LYS A 44 -8.71 -4.59 -13.64
C LYS A 44 -8.58 -4.68 -15.16
N LYS A 45 -8.74 -3.57 -15.87
CA LYS A 45 -8.61 -3.51 -17.33
C LYS A 45 -7.21 -3.89 -17.81
N LEU A 46 -6.17 -3.44 -17.11
CA LEU A 46 -4.77 -3.71 -17.48
C LEU A 46 -4.22 -5.02 -16.92
N HIS A 47 -4.91 -5.61 -15.94
CA HIS A 47 -4.51 -6.86 -15.28
C HIS A 47 -5.69 -7.85 -15.22
N PRO A 48 -6.24 -8.28 -16.36
CA PRO A 48 -7.46 -9.11 -16.38
C PRO A 48 -7.29 -10.45 -15.67
N ASP A 49 -6.08 -11.03 -15.73
CA ASP A 49 -5.75 -12.35 -15.21
C ASP A 49 -5.16 -12.34 -13.78
N TRP A 50 -5.10 -11.16 -13.15
CA TRP A 50 -4.55 -11.03 -11.79
C TRP A 50 -5.64 -11.22 -10.73
N GLN A 51 -5.22 -11.62 -9.54
CA GLN A 51 -6.10 -11.66 -8.36
C GLN A 51 -6.26 -10.24 -7.80
N PHE A 52 -7.48 -9.92 -7.37
CA PHE A 52 -7.78 -8.67 -6.70
C PHE A 52 -8.37 -8.96 -5.32
N VAL A 53 -7.82 -8.32 -4.30
CA VAL A 53 -8.29 -8.45 -2.92
C VAL A 53 -8.68 -7.08 -2.38
N PHE A 54 -9.91 -6.98 -1.89
CA PHE A 54 -10.46 -5.80 -1.24
C PHE A 54 -10.53 -6.02 0.27
N TRP A 55 -9.71 -5.30 1.02
CA TRP A 55 -9.67 -5.37 2.48
C TRP A 55 -10.59 -4.32 3.09
N THR A 56 -11.42 -4.75 4.04
CA THR A 56 -12.43 -3.91 4.70
C THR A 56 -12.54 -4.24 6.19
N ASP A 57 -12.93 -3.27 7.02
CA ASP A 57 -13.23 -3.45 8.45
C ASP A 57 -14.69 -3.83 8.73
N ARG A 58 -15.48 -4.03 7.68
CA ARG A 58 -16.92 -4.28 7.74
C ARG A 58 -17.43 -4.99 6.50
N GLU A 59 -18.66 -5.49 6.58
CA GLU A 59 -19.35 -6.07 5.43
C GLU A 59 -19.44 -5.08 4.25
N ARG A 60 -18.89 -5.49 3.10
CA ARG A 60 -18.91 -4.74 1.84
C ARG A 60 -19.00 -5.71 0.68
N THR A 61 -19.51 -5.24 -0.45
CA THR A 61 -19.56 -6.01 -1.70
C THR A 61 -18.32 -5.74 -2.55
N ALA A 62 -17.97 -6.70 -3.39
CA ALA A 62 -16.95 -6.55 -4.41
C ALA A 62 -17.27 -5.37 -5.33
N VAL A 63 -16.25 -4.67 -5.82
CA VAL A 63 -16.40 -3.56 -6.77
C VAL A 63 -16.68 -4.07 -8.19
N PHE A 64 -16.14 -5.24 -8.52
CA PHE A 64 -16.34 -5.92 -9.80
C PHE A 64 -16.22 -7.44 -9.64
N ASP A 65 -16.74 -8.18 -10.61
CA ASP A 65 -16.70 -9.63 -10.63
C ASP A 65 -15.26 -10.18 -10.58
N GLY A 66 -15.04 -11.17 -9.71
CA GLY A 66 -13.73 -11.77 -9.48
C GLY A 66 -12.82 -11.01 -8.50
N MET A 67 -13.29 -9.91 -7.90
CA MET A 67 -12.63 -9.30 -6.74
C MET A 67 -13.03 -10.05 -5.46
N GLU A 68 -12.03 -10.52 -4.72
CA GLU A 68 -12.23 -11.14 -3.42
C GLU A 68 -12.36 -10.06 -2.34
N VAL A 69 -13.41 -10.14 -1.51
CA VAL A 69 -13.57 -9.23 -0.36
C VAL A 69 -13.15 -9.95 0.91
N ARG A 70 -12.22 -9.37 1.66
CA ARG A 70 -11.72 -9.91 2.92
C ARG A 70 -11.90 -8.92 4.06
N GLN A 71 -12.40 -9.42 5.18
CA GLN A 71 -12.42 -8.65 6.41
C GLN A 71 -11.05 -8.70 7.09
N VAL A 72 -10.65 -7.56 7.62
CA VAL A 72 -9.44 -7.45 8.44
C VAL A 72 -9.68 -8.21 9.75
N THR A 73 -8.79 -9.16 10.05
CA THR A 73 -8.81 -9.96 11.27
C THR A 73 -7.41 -10.02 11.87
N ASP A 74 -7.30 -10.33 13.17
CA ASP A 74 -6.00 -10.39 13.86
C ASP A 74 -5.04 -11.42 13.26
N ALA A 75 -5.55 -12.44 12.55
CA ALA A 75 -4.74 -13.42 11.85
C ALA A 75 -3.88 -12.83 10.72
N LEU A 76 -4.18 -11.60 10.27
CA LEU A 76 -3.38 -10.88 9.26
C LEU A 76 -2.05 -10.38 9.82
N PHE A 77 -2.02 -9.99 11.10
CA PHE A 77 -0.93 -9.21 11.65
C PHE A 77 0.21 -10.10 12.16
N THR A 78 1.42 -9.71 11.82
CA THR A 78 2.66 -10.29 12.32
C THR A 78 3.07 -9.62 13.64
N LYS A 79 2.94 -8.29 13.71
CA LYS A 79 3.33 -7.50 14.90
C LYS A 79 2.42 -6.32 15.21
N LEU A 80 1.78 -5.72 14.21
CA LEU A 80 1.17 -4.40 14.35
C LEU A 80 -0.33 -4.39 14.69
N SER A 81 -0.88 -5.52 15.21
CA SER A 81 -2.31 -5.62 15.55
C SER A 81 -2.71 -4.60 16.63
N GLU A 82 -1.91 -4.44 17.68
CA GLU A 82 -2.21 -3.50 18.76
C GLU A 82 -2.27 -2.05 18.25
N GLN A 83 -1.25 -1.64 17.49
CA GLN A 83 -1.16 -0.32 16.87
C GLN A 83 -2.35 -0.05 15.95
N TYR A 84 -2.75 -1.05 15.16
CA TYR A 84 -3.93 -0.96 14.32
C TYR A 84 -5.20 -0.71 15.14
N HIS A 85 -5.40 -1.43 16.24
CA HIS A 85 -6.60 -1.28 17.08
C HIS A 85 -6.63 0.02 17.87
N LEU A 86 -5.46 0.51 18.33
CA LEU A 86 -5.34 1.78 19.04
C LEU A 86 -5.58 3.00 18.16
N SER A 87 -5.23 2.92 16.87
CA SER A 87 -5.45 4.03 15.94
C SER A 87 -6.94 4.31 15.73
N LEU A 88 -7.31 5.59 15.75
CA LEU A 88 -8.63 6.09 15.34
C LEU A 88 -8.63 6.62 13.90
N ASN A 89 -7.46 6.69 13.25
CA ASN A 89 -7.29 7.25 11.92
C ASN A 89 -7.28 6.13 10.87
N TYR A 90 -8.21 6.18 9.91
CA TYR A 90 -8.30 5.15 8.86
C TYR A 90 -7.10 5.15 7.89
N GLY A 91 -6.44 6.30 7.69
CA GLY A 91 -5.20 6.39 6.91
C GLY A 91 -4.06 5.65 7.60
N GLU A 92 -3.85 5.90 8.89
CA GLU A 92 -2.83 5.20 9.69
C GLU A 92 -3.11 3.69 9.78
N LYS A 93 -4.38 3.29 9.98
CA LYS A 93 -4.78 1.88 9.89
C LYS A 93 -4.43 1.27 8.52
N SER A 94 -4.66 2.00 7.43
CA SER A 94 -4.30 1.57 6.07
C SER A 94 -2.78 1.47 5.88
N ASP A 95 -2.00 2.36 6.49
CA ASP A 95 -0.53 2.32 6.49
C ASP A 95 0.02 1.07 7.19
N ILE A 96 -0.60 0.68 8.30
CA ILE A 96 -0.25 -0.57 8.99
C ILE A 96 -0.63 -1.79 8.14
N LEU A 97 -1.87 -1.82 7.64
CA LEU A 97 -2.38 -2.97 6.91
C LEU A 97 -1.60 -3.25 5.62
N ARG A 98 -1.24 -2.23 4.83
CA ARG A 98 -0.50 -2.45 3.57
C ARG A 98 0.84 -3.13 3.80
N LEU A 99 1.51 -2.86 4.91
CA LEU A 99 2.76 -3.51 5.29
C LEU A 99 2.52 -4.97 5.70
N GLU A 100 1.55 -5.23 6.57
CA GLU A 100 1.23 -6.58 7.06
C GLU A 100 0.70 -7.49 5.95
N ILE A 101 -0.15 -6.96 5.06
CA ILE A 101 -0.66 -7.66 3.87
C ILE A 101 0.50 -8.07 2.97
N LEU A 102 1.34 -7.14 2.54
CA LEU A 102 2.45 -7.47 1.63
C LEU A 102 3.53 -8.32 2.30
N ASN A 103 3.73 -8.18 3.62
CA ASN A 103 4.64 -9.05 4.36
C ASN A 103 4.14 -10.52 4.37
N LYS A 104 2.83 -10.73 4.45
CA LYS A 104 2.23 -12.07 4.51
C LYS A 104 1.98 -12.69 3.14
N GLU A 105 1.42 -11.92 2.21
CA GLU A 105 0.90 -12.41 0.93
C GLU A 105 1.75 -11.97 -0.26
N GLY A 106 2.60 -10.96 -0.11
CA GLY A 106 3.27 -10.31 -1.22
C GLY A 106 2.27 -9.66 -2.18
N GLY A 107 2.71 -9.37 -3.39
CA GLY A 107 1.89 -8.73 -4.42
C GLY A 107 2.11 -7.23 -4.48
N ILE A 108 1.09 -6.51 -4.93
CA ILE A 108 1.09 -5.05 -5.06
C ILE A 108 0.01 -4.46 -4.16
N TYR A 109 0.38 -3.48 -3.35
CA TYR A 109 -0.56 -2.60 -2.70
C TYR A 109 -0.74 -1.32 -3.52
N MET A 110 -1.98 -0.82 -3.57
CA MET A 110 -2.33 0.42 -4.24
C MET A 110 -3.39 1.20 -3.49
N ASP A 111 -3.19 2.51 -3.33
CA ASP A 111 -4.26 3.41 -2.88
C ASP A 111 -5.43 3.37 -3.87
N HIS A 112 -6.65 3.30 -3.33
CA HIS A 112 -7.86 3.07 -4.14
C HIS A 112 -8.18 4.18 -5.15
N ASP A 113 -7.58 5.35 -5.02
CA ASP A 113 -7.78 6.55 -5.85
C ASP A 113 -6.65 6.80 -6.86
N ALA A 114 -5.77 5.80 -7.07
CA ALA A 114 -4.70 5.86 -8.06
C ALA A 114 -5.11 5.26 -9.41
N LEU A 115 -5.06 6.07 -10.46
CA LEU A 115 -5.32 5.63 -11.85
C LEU A 115 -4.16 4.76 -12.38
N CYS A 116 -4.50 3.59 -12.92
CA CYS A 116 -3.52 2.70 -13.56
C CYS A 116 -3.25 3.15 -15.00
N LEU A 117 -1.98 3.44 -15.32
CA LEU A 117 -1.57 3.89 -16.66
C LEU A 117 -0.94 2.79 -17.50
N HIS A 118 -0.29 1.81 -16.87
CA HIS A 118 0.47 0.74 -17.52
C HIS A 118 0.40 -0.56 -16.73
N ALA A 119 0.60 -1.68 -17.43
CA ALA A 119 0.68 -3.00 -16.80
C ALA A 119 1.97 -3.15 -15.98
N PHE A 120 1.88 -3.85 -14.83
CA PHE A 120 2.95 -4.01 -13.87
C PHE A 120 3.72 -5.34 -14.01
N ASP A 121 3.33 -6.21 -14.94
CA ASP A 121 4.04 -7.48 -15.23
C ASP A 121 5.56 -7.31 -15.34
N PRO A 122 6.12 -6.31 -16.07
CA PRO A 122 7.57 -6.18 -16.18
C PRO A 122 8.27 -5.92 -14.84
N LEU A 123 7.61 -5.21 -13.90
CA LEU A 123 8.17 -4.96 -12.58
C LEU A 123 8.14 -6.24 -11.73
N CYS A 124 7.01 -6.96 -11.74
CA CYS A 124 6.86 -8.20 -10.97
C CYS A 124 7.73 -9.36 -11.47
N GLU A 125 8.08 -9.36 -12.76
CA GLU A 125 9.02 -10.33 -13.36
C GLU A 125 10.49 -10.00 -13.03
N SER A 126 10.78 -8.75 -12.70
CA SER A 126 12.16 -8.27 -12.62
C SER A 126 12.67 -8.04 -11.20
N PHE A 127 11.78 -7.64 -10.29
CA PHE A 127 12.14 -7.21 -8.95
C PHE A 127 11.45 -8.07 -7.89
N ASP A 128 12.05 -8.16 -6.72
CA ASP A 128 11.45 -8.72 -5.50
C ASP A 128 10.84 -7.63 -4.60
N PHE A 129 11.21 -6.38 -4.81
CA PHE A 129 10.64 -5.20 -4.18
C PHE A 129 10.71 -3.97 -5.10
N PHE A 130 9.66 -3.16 -5.14
CA PHE A 130 9.66 -1.83 -5.76
C PHE A 130 8.70 -0.89 -5.05
N VAL A 131 8.94 0.41 -5.14
CA VAL A 131 8.11 1.46 -4.52
C VAL A 131 7.95 2.65 -5.47
N GLY A 132 6.81 3.32 -5.38
CA GLY A 132 6.60 4.61 -6.05
C GLY A 132 7.53 5.69 -5.50
N LEU A 133 7.88 6.67 -6.32
CA LEU A 133 8.60 7.85 -5.88
C LEU A 133 7.70 9.06 -6.00
N GLU A 134 7.56 9.80 -4.91
CA GLU A 134 6.85 11.07 -4.93
C GLU A 134 7.83 12.21 -5.19
N ARG A 135 7.38 13.17 -5.99
CA ARG A 135 8.16 14.37 -6.30
C ARG A 135 8.07 15.36 -5.14
N PRO A 136 9.02 16.31 -5.06
CA PRO A 136 8.89 17.44 -4.15
C PRO A 136 7.52 18.11 -4.31
N HIS A 137 6.79 18.25 -3.20
CA HIS A 137 5.57 19.02 -3.14
C HIS A 137 5.91 20.43 -2.65
N ALA A 138 5.62 21.43 -3.48
CA ALA A 138 5.86 22.82 -3.14
C ALA A 138 5.13 23.17 -1.83
N GLY A 139 5.90 23.56 -0.80
CA GLY A 139 5.37 23.94 0.51
C GLY A 139 5.35 22.83 1.58
N THR A 140 5.61 21.56 1.23
CA THR A 140 5.66 20.46 2.22
C THR A 140 6.97 19.68 2.19
N CYS A 141 7.55 19.42 1.01
CA CYS A 141 8.78 18.64 0.89
C CYS A 141 9.61 19.07 -0.33
N SER A 142 10.89 19.37 -0.12
CA SER A 142 11.84 19.72 -1.18
C SER A 142 12.59 18.52 -1.78
N SER A 143 12.37 17.31 -1.24
CA SER A 143 13.08 16.08 -1.61
C SER A 143 12.16 15.08 -2.34
N ILE A 144 12.78 14.17 -3.09
CA ILE A 144 12.09 12.96 -3.59
C ILE A 144 12.06 11.95 -2.46
N PHE A 145 10.92 11.31 -2.23
CA PHE A 145 10.78 10.29 -1.19
C PHE A 145 10.00 9.06 -1.69
N PRO A 146 10.24 7.88 -1.11
CA PRO A 146 9.42 6.69 -1.37
C PRO A 146 7.96 6.93 -0.96
N CYS A 147 7.04 6.59 -1.84
CA CYS A 147 5.60 6.65 -1.59
C CYS A 147 5.06 5.25 -1.30
N ILE A 148 4.51 5.07 -0.10
CA ILE A 148 3.86 3.80 0.29
C ILE A 148 2.42 3.67 -0.22
N GLY A 149 1.93 4.67 -0.98
CA GLY A 149 0.66 4.60 -1.72
C GLY A 149 0.68 3.62 -2.89
N MET A 150 1.87 3.22 -3.33
CA MET A 150 2.09 2.15 -4.29
C MET A 150 3.43 1.46 -4.02
N PHE A 151 3.39 0.16 -3.73
CA PHE A 151 4.59 -0.66 -3.71
C PHE A 151 4.25 -2.12 -3.96
N GLY A 152 5.25 -2.87 -4.43
CA GLY A 152 5.16 -4.29 -4.67
C GLY A 152 6.28 -5.03 -3.98
N SER A 153 6.00 -6.23 -3.48
CA SER A 153 6.96 -7.02 -2.73
C SER A 153 6.66 -8.51 -2.83
N VAL A 154 7.69 -9.34 -2.74
CA VAL A 154 7.53 -10.74 -2.35
C VAL A 154 7.11 -10.83 -0.88
N PRO A 155 6.44 -11.92 -0.46
CA PRO A 155 6.18 -12.16 0.96
C PRO A 155 7.47 -12.15 1.78
N SER A 156 7.40 -11.63 3.01
CA SER A 156 8.50 -11.63 3.98
C SER A 156 9.78 -10.96 3.48
N HIS A 157 9.66 -9.96 2.58
CA HIS A 157 10.82 -9.22 2.11
C HIS A 157 11.53 -8.48 3.26
N PRO A 158 12.88 -8.47 3.34
CA PRO A 158 13.61 -7.89 4.47
C PRO A 158 13.28 -6.43 4.79
N ILE A 159 13.00 -5.61 3.75
CA ILE A 159 12.60 -4.20 3.94
C ILE A 159 11.27 -4.10 4.71
N LEU A 160 10.29 -4.97 4.41
CA LEU A 160 9.01 -4.96 5.10
C LEU A 160 9.15 -5.42 6.54
N GLN A 161 9.91 -6.50 6.76
CA GLN A 161 10.17 -7.01 8.11
C GLN A 161 10.89 -5.98 8.97
N ASP A 162 11.95 -5.33 8.44
CA ASP A 162 12.67 -4.27 9.15
C ASP A 162 11.77 -3.06 9.43
N THR A 163 10.94 -2.65 8.47
CA THR A 163 9.98 -1.54 8.66
C THR A 163 8.96 -1.86 9.75
N ILE A 164 8.34 -3.04 9.70
CA ILE A 164 7.38 -3.51 10.71
C ILE A 164 8.02 -3.58 12.09
N ASN A 165 9.26 -4.10 12.18
CA ASN A 165 10.00 -4.14 13.44
C ASN A 165 10.27 -2.74 13.98
N ARG A 166 10.77 -1.82 13.15
CA ARG A 166 11.03 -0.43 13.57
C ARG A 166 9.77 0.28 14.05
N ILE A 167 8.65 0.12 13.37
CA ILE A 167 7.37 0.70 13.80
C ILE A 167 6.98 0.13 15.16
N SER A 168 7.03 -1.20 15.32
CA SER A 168 6.72 -1.85 16.59
C SER A 168 7.62 -1.35 17.74
N ASP A 169 8.92 -1.24 17.51
CA ASP A 169 9.91 -0.90 18.54
C ASP A 169 9.87 0.59 18.93
N SER A 170 9.53 1.46 17.99
CA SER A 170 9.52 2.92 18.19
C SER A 170 8.12 3.51 18.43
N TRP A 171 7.06 2.69 18.47
CA TRP A 171 5.68 3.17 18.50
C TRP A 171 5.39 4.11 19.67
N GLU A 172 5.77 3.71 20.89
CA GLU A 172 5.51 4.52 22.08
C GLU A 172 6.26 5.84 22.07
N GLU A 173 7.52 5.81 21.67
CA GLU A 173 8.37 7.01 21.61
C GLU A 173 7.88 7.98 20.54
N SER A 174 7.60 7.47 19.35
CA SER A 174 7.04 8.23 18.23
C SER A 174 5.69 8.86 18.60
N THR A 175 4.81 8.11 19.26
CA THR A 175 3.51 8.60 19.70
C THR A 175 3.65 9.71 20.75
N LYS A 176 4.54 9.54 21.73
CA LYS A 176 4.80 10.57 22.76
C LYS A 176 5.33 11.85 22.13
N GLN A 177 6.28 11.75 21.19
CA GLN A 177 6.83 12.91 20.49
C GLN A 177 5.75 13.64 19.68
N TYR A 178 4.95 12.92 18.90
CA TYR A 178 3.87 13.51 18.10
C TYR A 178 2.83 14.24 18.97
N LEU A 179 2.45 13.66 20.11
CA LEU A 179 1.53 14.31 21.05
C LEU A 179 2.14 15.57 21.67
N GLN A 180 3.43 15.58 21.99
CA GLN A 180 4.11 16.78 22.49
C GLN A 180 4.16 17.90 21.45
N GLU A 181 4.47 17.58 20.20
CA GLU A 181 4.54 18.55 19.10
C GLU A 181 3.15 19.09 18.73
N SER A 182 2.13 18.24 18.69
CA SER A 182 0.74 18.65 18.39
C SER A 182 0.14 19.54 19.48
N VAL A 183 0.45 19.29 20.76
CA VAL A 183 0.08 20.18 21.86
C VAL A 183 0.82 21.52 21.77
N ALA A 184 2.10 21.54 21.39
CA ALA A 184 2.86 22.78 21.20
C ALA A 184 2.30 23.66 20.07
N THR A 185 1.72 23.05 19.03
CA THR A 185 1.14 23.76 17.88
C THR A 185 -0.24 24.37 18.20
N LEU A 186 -0.92 23.92 19.26
CA LEU A 186 -2.24 24.43 19.68
C LEU A 186 -2.17 25.63 20.65
N VAL A 187 -0.96 26.08 21.03
CA VAL A 187 -0.74 27.16 22.00
C VAL A 187 -0.17 28.43 21.32
N VAL A 188 -0.32 28.57 20.00
CA VAL A 188 0.09 29.78 19.25
C VAL A 188 -1.12 30.47 18.63
#